data_AF-A0A6M4A9C6-F1
#
_entry.id   AF-A0A6M4A9C6-F1
#
_cell.length_a   1.000
_cell.length_b   1.000
_cell.length_c   1.000
_cell.angle_alpha   90.00
_cell.angle_beta   90.00
_cell.angle_gamma   90.00
#
_symmetry.space_group_name_H-M   'P 1'
#
loop_
_entity.id
_entity.type
_entity.pdbx_description
1 polymer ?
#
loop_
_entity_poly.entity_id
_entity_poly.type
_entity_poly.pdbx_seq_one_letter_code
_entity_poly.pdbx_strand_id
1 'polypeptide(L)'
;MLASTAQTSFAQQQQTTAETPVGAETKEPGWWDQSKSKTLNIVDNGSLAMILSGYARHGRDTYTPERIAELNENAWGLGFSKSIRTPKDNEESLYALAISDSHFQPQFMAGYLHQWMRPLGSKYEAGVGVTALLISRTDYFSGVPFPGILPVASIGTRKSKLMAAYIPRISQNKGNGDVLLVFVRFDLN
;
A
#
# COMPACT_ATOMS: atom_id res chain seq x y z
N MET A 1 77.19 -11.46 52.74
CA MET A 1 77.72 -10.50 51.75
C MET A 1 77.19 -10.95 50.39
N LEU A 2 76.13 -10.32 49.88
CA LEU A 2 76.16 -9.25 48.85
C LEU A 2 76.70 -9.77 47.49
N ALA A 3 75.79 -10.09 46.55
CA ALA A 3 75.52 -9.37 45.28
C ALA A 3 76.48 -9.82 44.13
N SER A 4 76.10 -10.03 42.86
CA SER A 4 75.36 -9.13 41.97
C SER A 4 74.98 -9.78 40.62
N THR A 5 73.73 -9.54 40.20
CA THR A 5 73.18 -9.25 38.84
C THR A 5 73.40 -10.13 37.59
N ALA A 6 72.30 -10.83 37.26
CA ALA A 6 71.58 -11.02 35.99
C ALA A 6 72.03 -10.34 34.66
N GLN A 7 71.91 -11.13 33.58
CA GLN A 7 71.45 -10.69 32.25
C GLN A 7 70.44 -11.73 31.72
N THR A 8 69.20 -11.30 31.51
CA THR A 8 68.13 -12.08 30.86
C THR A 8 67.90 -11.54 29.45
N SER A 9 67.99 -12.41 28.45
CA SER A 9 67.57 -12.14 27.06
C SER A 9 66.29 -12.92 26.79
N PHE A 10 65.18 -12.22 26.56
CA PHE A 10 63.92 -12.81 26.07
C PHE A 10 63.65 -12.28 24.67
N ALA A 11 63.80 -13.16 23.68
CA ALA A 11 63.40 -12.90 22.30
C ALA A 11 61.95 -13.37 22.06
N GLN A 12 61.11 -12.40 21.69
CA GLN A 12 60.07 -12.47 20.65
C GLN A 12 59.03 -13.62 20.67
N GLN A 13 57.83 -13.30 21.14
CA GLN A 13 56.58 -13.76 20.54
C GLN A 13 55.81 -12.54 20.04
N GLN A 14 55.83 -12.30 18.73
CA GLN A 14 54.92 -11.36 18.08
C GLN A 14 53.55 -12.03 17.99
N GLN A 15 52.61 -11.53 18.79
CA GLN A 15 51.20 -11.82 18.69
C GLN A 15 50.66 -11.04 17.48
N THR A 16 50.40 -11.72 16.37
CA THR A 16 49.66 -11.15 15.24
C THR A 16 48.21 -10.96 15.68
N THR A 17 47.88 -9.79 16.21
CA THR A 17 46.50 -9.35 16.36
C THR A 17 45.91 -9.17 14.97
N ALA A 18 45.03 -10.09 14.57
CA ALA A 18 44.12 -9.85 13.47
C ALA A 18 43.27 -8.64 13.85
N GLU A 19 43.41 -7.55 13.09
CA GLU A 19 42.51 -6.41 13.19
C GLU A 19 41.12 -6.86 12.77
N THR A 20 40.23 -7.07 13.74
CA THR A 20 38.79 -7.12 13.52
C THR A 20 38.42 -5.85 12.75
N PRO A 21 37.76 -5.93 11.57
CA PRO A 21 37.32 -4.73 10.90
C PRO A 21 36.39 -4.00 11.85
N VAL A 22 36.82 -2.82 12.31
CA VAL A 22 36.01 -1.89 13.08
C VAL A 22 34.75 -1.64 12.27
N GLY A 23 33.61 -1.87 12.91
CA GLY A 23 32.31 -2.05 12.27
C GLY A 23 32.06 -1.06 11.14
N ALA A 24 31.84 -1.60 9.95
CA ALA A 24 31.11 -0.87 8.94
C ALA A 24 29.71 -0.61 9.55
N GLU A 25 29.47 0.61 10.01
CA GLU A 25 28.11 1.08 10.27
C GLU A 25 27.35 0.97 8.95
N THR A 26 26.60 -0.11 8.77
CA THR A 26 25.61 -0.19 7.70
C THR A 26 24.54 0.82 8.03
N LYS A 27 24.72 2.05 7.56
CA LYS A 27 23.73 3.11 7.68
C LYS A 27 22.45 2.60 7.03
N GLU A 28 21.44 2.36 7.86
CA GLU A 28 20.12 1.96 7.40
C GLU A 28 19.68 2.91 6.28
N PRO A 29 19.23 2.38 5.13
CA PRO A 29 18.88 3.20 3.98
C PRO A 29 17.84 4.25 4.39
N GLY A 30 17.93 5.45 3.82
CA GLY A 30 16.98 6.51 4.12
C GLY A 30 15.54 6.12 3.76
N TRP A 31 14.56 6.76 4.38
CA TRP A 31 13.13 6.46 4.14
C TRP A 31 12.76 6.55 2.65
N TRP A 32 13.38 7.47 1.90
CA TRP A 32 13.19 7.61 0.45
C TRP A 32 13.67 6.38 -0.33
N ASP A 33 14.88 5.90 -0.03
CA ASP A 33 15.45 4.73 -0.69
C ASP A 33 14.64 3.48 -0.37
N GLN A 34 14.13 3.38 0.86
CA GLN A 34 13.22 2.31 1.26
C GLN A 34 11.90 2.37 0.48
N SER A 35 11.24 3.53 0.42
CA SER A 35 10.00 3.72 -0.34
C SER A 35 10.17 3.43 -1.84
N LYS A 36 11.28 3.89 -2.42
CA LYS A 36 11.64 3.61 -3.82
C LYS A 36 11.86 2.12 -4.05
N SER A 37 12.66 1.47 -3.21
CA SER A 37 12.96 0.05 -3.32
C SER A 37 11.72 -0.81 -3.18
N LYS A 38 10.82 -0.49 -2.24
CA LYS A 38 9.51 -1.15 -2.10
C LYS A 38 8.66 -1.02 -3.37
N THR A 39 8.55 0.20 -3.90
CA THR A 39 7.76 0.48 -5.10
C THR A 39 8.30 -0.30 -6.31
N LEU A 40 9.63 -0.26 -6.52
CA LEU A 40 10.29 -1.01 -7.58
C LEU A 40 10.12 -2.52 -7.41
N ASN A 41 10.23 -3.04 -6.18
CA ASN A 41 9.99 -4.46 -5.93
C ASN A 41 8.56 -4.90 -6.30
N ILE A 42 7.54 -4.06 -6.05
CA ILE A 42 6.17 -4.34 -6.52
C ILE A 42 6.11 -4.34 -8.04
N VAL A 43 6.74 -3.37 -8.69
CA VAL A 43 6.77 -3.25 -10.16
C VAL A 43 7.47 -4.43 -10.81
N ASP A 44 8.56 -4.93 -10.24
CA ASP A 44 9.35 -6.00 -10.85
C ASP A 44 8.79 -7.38 -10.49
N ASN A 45 8.52 -7.62 -9.20
CA ASN A 45 8.22 -8.96 -8.67
C ASN A 45 6.75 -9.17 -8.27
N GLY A 46 5.90 -8.15 -8.36
CA GLY A 46 4.49 -8.29 -7.99
C GLY A 46 3.69 -9.19 -8.92
N SER A 47 2.70 -9.91 -8.37
CA SER A 47 1.69 -10.62 -9.14
C SER A 47 0.75 -9.62 -9.80
N LEU A 48 0.50 -9.79 -11.10
CA LEU A 48 -0.45 -8.96 -11.84
C LEU A 48 -1.88 -9.40 -11.55
N ALA A 49 -2.76 -8.43 -11.35
CA ALA A 49 -4.19 -8.65 -11.14
C ALA A 49 -5.01 -7.63 -11.92
N MET A 50 -6.22 -8.03 -12.29
CA MET A 50 -7.25 -7.16 -12.84
C MET A 50 -8.21 -6.72 -11.73
N ILE A 51 -8.67 -5.48 -11.81
CA ILE A 51 -9.65 -4.88 -10.91
C ILE A 51 -10.89 -4.56 -11.73
N LEU A 52 -12.05 -5.07 -11.31
CA LEU A 52 -13.34 -4.73 -11.89
C LEU A 52 -14.18 -4.03 -10.82
N SER A 53 -14.49 -2.76 -11.05
CA SER A 53 -15.45 -2.01 -10.23
C SER A 53 -16.85 -2.10 -10.84
N GLY A 54 -17.87 -2.01 -10.00
CA GLY A 54 -19.26 -2.12 -10.47
C GLY A 54 -20.30 -1.44 -9.57
N TYR A 55 -19.97 -1.11 -8.32
CA TYR A 55 -20.95 -0.54 -7.41
C TYR A 55 -20.34 0.53 -6.50
N ALA A 56 -21.05 1.64 -6.39
CA ALA A 56 -20.83 2.65 -5.37
C ALA A 56 -22.12 2.84 -4.58
N ARG A 57 -22.00 3.17 -3.30
CA ARG A 57 -23.16 3.46 -2.45
C ARG A 57 -22.97 4.79 -1.75
N HIS A 58 -23.87 5.73 -2.00
CA HIS A 58 -23.94 6.98 -1.26
C HIS A 58 -24.67 6.73 0.07
N GLY A 59 -24.18 7.34 1.14
CA GLY A 59 -24.74 7.19 2.47
C GLY A 59 -26.19 7.67 2.56
N ARG A 60 -27.07 6.79 3.05
CA ARG A 60 -28.51 7.08 3.12
C ARG A 60 -28.90 8.06 4.23
N ASP A 61 -27.99 8.28 5.17
CA ASP A 61 -28.14 9.30 6.22
C ASP A 61 -27.50 10.64 5.81
N THR A 62 -26.73 10.67 4.72
CA THR A 62 -26.00 11.87 4.25
C THR A 62 -26.67 12.52 3.03
N TYR A 63 -27.25 11.73 2.12
CA TYR A 63 -27.87 12.23 0.89
C TYR A 63 -29.38 11.99 0.92
N THR A 64 -30.16 12.98 0.47
CA THR A 64 -31.62 12.80 0.34
C THR A 64 -31.95 11.79 -0.76
N PRO A 65 -33.10 11.11 -0.70
CA PRO A 65 -33.52 10.18 -1.74
C PRO A 65 -33.52 10.80 -3.14
N GLU A 66 -33.94 12.07 -3.26
CA GLU A 66 -33.98 12.81 -4.52
C GLU A 66 -32.57 13.01 -5.07
N ARG A 67 -31.62 13.39 -4.22
CA ARG A 67 -30.23 13.55 -4.64
C ARG A 67 -29.62 12.21 -5.05
N ILE A 68 -29.91 11.13 -4.34
CA ILE A 68 -29.39 9.79 -4.69
C ILE A 68 -29.92 9.33 -6.05
N ALA A 69 -31.19 9.64 -6.38
CA ALA A 69 -31.77 9.28 -7.67
C ALA A 69 -31.06 9.94 -8.87
N GLU A 70 -30.33 11.03 -8.66
CA GLU A 70 -29.52 11.71 -9.67
C GLU A 70 -28.10 11.13 -9.80
N LEU A 71 -27.63 10.38 -8.80
CA LEU A 71 -26.25 9.92 -8.71
C LEU A 71 -26.07 8.53 -9.30
N ASN A 72 -24.97 8.35 -10.03
CA ASN A 72 -24.57 7.05 -10.52
C ASN A 72 -24.01 6.18 -9.37
N GLU A 73 -24.74 5.12 -9.00
CA GLU A 73 -24.27 4.07 -8.10
C GLU A 73 -23.71 2.84 -8.86
N ASN A 74 -23.82 2.82 -10.19
CA ASN A 74 -23.20 1.81 -11.04
C ASN A 74 -21.80 2.27 -11.46
N ALA A 75 -20.86 2.22 -10.51
CA ALA A 75 -19.48 2.66 -10.69
C ALA A 75 -18.63 1.67 -11.53
N TRP A 76 -19.12 1.31 -12.71
CA TRP A 76 -18.42 0.39 -13.61
C TRP A 76 -17.06 0.93 -13.99
N GLY A 77 -16.06 0.05 -13.96
CA GLY A 77 -14.70 0.44 -14.26
C GLY A 77 -13.72 -0.71 -14.29
N LEU A 78 -12.56 -0.45 -14.87
CA LEU A 78 -11.50 -1.43 -15.07
C LEU A 78 -10.17 -0.85 -14.59
N GLY A 79 -9.38 -1.71 -13.97
CA GLY A 79 -8.05 -1.37 -13.51
C GLY A 79 -7.14 -2.59 -13.44
N PHE A 80 -5.90 -2.33 -13.06
CA PHE A 80 -4.89 -3.35 -12.83
C PHE A 80 -4.11 -3.02 -11.58
N SER A 81 -3.58 -4.05 -10.93
CA SER A 81 -2.64 -3.90 -9.84
C SER A 81 -1.48 -4.88 -9.95
N LYS A 82 -0.34 -4.49 -9.38
CA LYS A 82 0.72 -5.42 -8.99
C LYS A 82 0.79 -5.48 -7.48
N SER A 83 0.93 -6.68 -6.93
CA SER A 83 0.88 -6.91 -5.48
C SER A 83 1.96 -7.88 -5.01
N ILE A 84 2.52 -7.63 -3.83
CA ILE A 84 3.48 -8.52 -3.14
C ILE A 84 2.98 -8.84 -1.72
N ARG A 85 3.50 -9.92 -1.15
CA ARG A 85 3.36 -10.22 0.28
C ARG A 85 4.63 -9.82 1.03
N THR A 86 4.45 -9.07 2.10
CA THR A 86 5.53 -8.72 3.03
C THR A 86 5.94 -9.94 3.86
N PRO A 87 7.08 -9.91 4.59
CA PRO A 87 7.47 -10.99 5.50
C PRO A 87 6.46 -11.28 6.63
N LYS A 88 5.63 -10.28 7.00
CA LYS A 88 4.52 -10.44 7.96
C LYS A 88 3.23 -10.93 7.31
N ASP A 89 3.30 -11.31 6.04
CA ASP A 89 2.19 -11.72 5.20
C ASP A 89 1.08 -10.64 5.06
N ASN A 90 1.42 -9.36 5.22
CA ASN A 90 0.57 -8.26 4.76
C ASN A 90 0.71 -8.07 3.24
N GLU A 91 -0.26 -7.43 2.60
CA GLU A 91 -0.26 -7.16 1.17
C GLU A 91 0.10 -5.70 0.90
N GLU A 92 1.06 -5.47 0.00
CA GLU A 92 1.40 -4.16 -0.54
C GLU A 92 1.13 -4.18 -2.05
N SER A 93 0.47 -3.15 -2.58
CA SER A 93 0.04 -3.09 -3.99
C SER A 93 0.23 -1.71 -4.60
N LEU A 94 0.54 -1.68 -5.89
CA LEU A 94 0.39 -0.52 -6.76
C LEU A 94 -0.76 -0.80 -7.72
N TYR A 95 -1.61 0.20 -7.97
CA TYR A 95 -2.74 0.03 -8.86
C TYR A 95 -3.03 1.28 -9.69
N ALA A 96 -3.72 1.06 -10.80
CA ALA A 96 -4.42 2.09 -11.57
C ALA A 96 -5.83 1.59 -11.88
N LEU A 97 -6.83 2.48 -11.78
CA LEU A 97 -8.25 2.15 -11.94
C LEU A 97 -8.98 3.34 -12.58
N ALA A 98 -9.77 3.07 -13.61
CA ALA A 98 -10.72 4.03 -14.17
C ALA A 98 -12.14 3.55 -13.89
N ILE A 99 -13.02 4.44 -13.41
CA ILE A 99 -14.44 4.17 -13.15
C ILE A 99 -15.33 5.25 -13.78
N SER A 100 -16.60 4.94 -13.97
CA SER A 100 -17.66 5.95 -14.11
C SER A 100 -18.01 6.51 -12.74
N ASP A 101 -17.80 7.81 -12.54
CA ASP A 101 -18.06 8.51 -11.28
C ASP A 101 -19.56 8.74 -11.04
N SER A 102 -19.87 9.48 -9.96
CA SER A 102 -21.23 9.81 -9.53
C SER A 102 -22.03 10.67 -10.53
N HIS A 103 -21.36 11.37 -11.44
CA HIS A 103 -21.92 12.22 -12.49
C HIS A 103 -21.78 11.61 -13.89
N PHE A 104 -21.56 10.29 -13.97
CA PHE A 104 -21.39 9.54 -15.21
C PHE A 104 -20.17 9.99 -16.03
N GLN A 105 -19.15 10.55 -15.36
CA GLN A 105 -17.90 10.98 -15.98
C GLN A 105 -16.74 10.03 -15.63
N PRO A 106 -15.71 9.93 -16.47
CA PRO A 106 -14.52 9.16 -16.12
C PRO A 106 -13.80 9.73 -14.88
N GLN A 107 -13.55 8.87 -13.90
CA GLN A 107 -12.65 9.11 -12.78
C GLN A 107 -11.46 8.16 -12.85
N PHE A 108 -10.25 8.71 -12.83
CA PHE A 108 -9.01 7.96 -12.83
C PHE A 108 -8.38 7.97 -11.44
N MET A 109 -7.85 6.83 -11.03
CA MET A 109 -7.20 6.63 -9.76
C MET A 109 -5.91 5.85 -9.96
N ALA A 110 -4.83 6.27 -9.30
CA ALA A 110 -3.61 5.48 -9.21
C ALA A 110 -3.03 5.63 -7.81
N GLY A 111 -2.56 4.54 -7.21
CA GLY A 111 -2.17 4.60 -5.81
C GLY A 111 -1.35 3.41 -5.33
N TYR A 112 -0.87 3.59 -4.10
CA TYR A 112 -0.26 2.56 -3.27
C TYR A 112 -1.28 2.12 -2.21
N LEU A 113 -1.40 0.82 -2.00
CA LEU A 113 -2.30 0.21 -1.03
C LEU A 113 -1.51 -0.72 -0.12
N HIS A 114 -1.63 -0.51 1.19
CA HIS A 114 -1.16 -1.45 2.20
C HIS A 114 -2.36 -2.06 2.93
N GLN A 115 -2.42 -3.38 3.02
CA GLN A 115 -3.45 -4.10 3.77
C GLN A 115 -2.82 -5.05 4.80
N TRP A 116 -3.27 -4.93 6.04
CA TRP A 116 -3.03 -5.92 7.07
C TRP A 116 -3.96 -7.11 6.86
N MET A 117 -3.37 -8.27 6.61
CA MET A 117 -4.11 -9.47 6.24
C MET A 117 -4.20 -10.44 7.42
N ARG A 118 -5.33 -11.13 7.50
CA ARG A 118 -5.60 -12.17 8.49
C ARG A 118 -6.20 -13.40 7.81
N PRO A 119 -5.63 -14.59 8.00
CA PRO A 119 -6.20 -15.82 7.46
C PRO A 119 -7.52 -16.14 8.18
N LEU A 120 -8.50 -16.61 7.41
CA LEU A 120 -9.80 -17.12 7.84
C LEU A 120 -9.87 -18.62 7.52
N GLY A 121 -8.88 -19.37 8.02
CA GLY A 121 -8.64 -20.78 7.67
C GLY A 121 -7.53 -20.94 6.63
N SER A 122 -7.55 -22.04 5.88
CA SER A 122 -6.46 -22.42 4.97
C SER A 122 -6.49 -21.70 3.61
N LYS A 123 -7.66 -21.22 3.17
CA LYS A 123 -7.86 -20.69 1.81
C LYS A 123 -8.26 -19.20 1.77
N TYR A 124 -9.01 -18.76 2.77
CA TYR A 124 -9.58 -17.42 2.80
C TYR A 124 -8.78 -16.50 3.72
N GLU A 125 -8.83 -15.20 3.43
CA GLU A 125 -8.27 -14.14 4.25
C GLU A 125 -9.18 -12.91 4.20
N ALA A 126 -9.14 -12.14 5.28
CA ALA A 126 -9.71 -10.80 5.32
C ALA A 126 -8.59 -9.78 5.55
N GLY A 127 -8.81 -8.57 5.07
CA GLY A 127 -7.86 -7.49 5.15
C GLY A 127 -8.51 -6.17 5.49
N VAL A 128 -7.82 -5.36 6.26
CA VAL A 128 -8.10 -3.93 6.42
C VAL A 128 -6.84 -3.17 6.06
N GLY A 129 -6.97 -1.97 5.54
CA GLY A 129 -5.83 -1.26 4.98
C GLY A 129 -6.13 0.20 4.68
N VAL A 130 -5.11 0.84 4.12
CA VAL A 130 -5.15 2.24 3.71
C VAL A 130 -4.49 2.35 2.34
N THR A 131 -5.12 3.11 1.46
CA THR A 131 -4.51 3.54 0.21
C THR A 131 -4.19 5.02 0.23
N ALA A 132 -3.01 5.37 -0.27
CA ALA A 132 -2.66 6.72 -0.69
C ALA A 132 -2.70 6.76 -2.22
N LEU A 133 -3.51 7.66 -2.79
CA LEU A 133 -3.81 7.68 -4.21
C LEU A 133 -3.87 9.10 -4.76
N LEU A 134 -3.66 9.22 -6.06
CA LEU A 134 -4.06 10.38 -6.84
C LEU A 134 -5.39 10.07 -7.52
N ILE A 135 -6.29 11.06 -7.51
CA ILE A 135 -7.61 10.99 -8.11
C ILE A 135 -7.72 12.12 -9.13
N SER A 136 -8.17 11.82 -10.33
CA SER A 136 -8.53 12.81 -11.34
C SER A 136 -9.99 12.63 -11.72
N ARG A 137 -10.75 13.73 -11.71
CA ARG A 137 -12.14 13.79 -12.17
C ARG A 137 -12.33 15.06 -12.99
N THR A 138 -13.12 14.99 -14.05
CA THR A 138 -13.34 16.17 -14.91
C THR A 138 -14.13 17.27 -14.21
N ASP A 139 -15.02 16.91 -13.29
CA ASP A 139 -15.84 17.82 -12.49
C ASP A 139 -15.11 18.45 -11.28
N TYR A 140 -13.91 17.96 -10.94
CA TYR A 140 -13.05 18.51 -9.88
C TYR A 140 -11.73 19.01 -10.42
N PHE A 141 -11.33 20.23 -10.06
CA PHE A 141 -10.05 20.84 -10.48
C PHE A 141 -9.78 20.73 -12.00
N SER A 142 -10.83 20.69 -12.82
CA SER A 142 -10.74 20.52 -14.28
C SER A 142 -9.88 19.31 -14.72
N GLY A 143 -9.92 18.21 -13.96
CA GLY A 143 -9.16 16.99 -14.27
C GLY A 143 -7.74 16.95 -13.71
N VAL A 144 -7.25 18.01 -13.03
CA VAL A 144 -5.94 17.98 -12.37
C VAL A 144 -5.96 16.93 -11.24
N PRO A 145 -5.04 15.94 -11.24
CA PRO A 145 -5.01 14.94 -10.18
C PRO A 145 -4.74 15.55 -8.81
N PHE A 146 -5.50 15.13 -7.80
CA PHE A 146 -5.34 15.56 -6.40
C PHE A 146 -5.15 14.35 -5.48
N PRO A 147 -4.41 14.50 -4.37
CA PRO A 147 -4.15 13.40 -3.46
C PRO A 147 -5.37 13.05 -2.61
N GLY A 148 -5.49 11.77 -2.27
CA GLY A 148 -6.44 11.24 -1.31
C GLY A 148 -5.80 10.16 -0.44
N ILE A 149 -6.45 9.86 0.69
CA ILE A 149 -6.15 8.71 1.53
C ILE A 149 -7.47 8.07 1.92
N LEU A 150 -7.63 6.77 1.65
CA LEU A 150 -8.89 6.06 1.88
C LEU A 150 -8.66 4.77 2.69
N PRO A 151 -9.50 4.47 3.69
CA PRO A 151 -9.56 3.12 4.26
C PRO A 151 -10.07 2.12 3.23
N VAL A 152 -9.51 0.92 3.27
CA VAL A 152 -9.86 -0.20 2.38
C VAL A 152 -10.10 -1.45 3.23
N ALA A 153 -11.10 -2.24 2.87
CA ALA A 153 -11.34 -3.56 3.41
C ALA A 153 -11.41 -4.58 2.27
N SER A 154 -11.08 -5.83 2.57
CA SER A 154 -11.20 -6.93 1.61
C SER A 154 -11.51 -8.26 2.28
N ILE A 155 -12.15 -9.15 1.54
CA ILE A 155 -12.33 -10.56 1.91
C ILE A 155 -12.25 -11.43 0.65
N GLY A 156 -11.60 -12.57 0.77
CA GLY A 156 -11.51 -13.53 -0.32
C GLY A 156 -10.33 -14.47 -0.16
N THR A 157 -9.75 -14.87 -1.29
CA THR A 157 -8.52 -15.64 -1.36
C THR A 157 -7.36 -14.73 -1.74
N ARG A 158 -6.13 -15.26 -1.72
CA ARG A 158 -4.95 -14.53 -2.22
C ARG A 158 -5.10 -14.11 -3.69
N LYS A 159 -5.74 -14.95 -4.51
CA LYS A 159 -5.90 -14.74 -5.95
C LYS A 159 -7.18 -14.00 -6.35
N SER A 160 -8.17 -13.92 -5.48
CA SER A 160 -9.46 -13.32 -5.82
C SER A 160 -10.14 -12.79 -4.57
N LYS A 161 -10.45 -11.49 -4.55
CA LYS A 161 -11.00 -10.81 -3.38
C LYS A 161 -12.04 -9.78 -3.75
N LEU A 162 -13.12 -9.74 -2.97
CA LEU A 162 -14.04 -8.62 -2.92
C LEU A 162 -13.41 -7.54 -2.04
N MET A 163 -13.45 -6.31 -2.52
CA MET A 163 -12.80 -5.17 -1.88
C MET A 163 -13.77 -4.00 -1.82
N ALA A 164 -13.57 -3.16 -0.81
CA ALA A 164 -14.27 -1.90 -0.71
C ALA A 164 -13.34 -0.79 -0.21
N ALA A 165 -13.46 0.40 -0.78
CA ALA A 165 -12.84 1.62 -0.29
C ALA A 165 -13.94 2.57 0.19
N TYR A 166 -13.75 3.21 1.34
CA TYR A 166 -14.71 4.17 1.87
C TYR A 166 -14.15 5.59 1.77
N ILE A 167 -14.92 6.49 1.17
CA ILE A 167 -14.62 7.91 1.07
C ILE A 167 -15.29 8.59 2.26
N PRO A 168 -14.55 8.99 3.29
CA PRO A 168 -15.14 9.63 4.45
C PRO A 168 -15.65 11.03 4.11
N ARG A 169 -16.65 11.48 4.86
CA ARG A 169 -17.09 12.88 4.83
C ARG A 169 -16.09 13.74 5.61
N ILE A 170 -15.37 14.62 4.91
CA ILE A 170 -14.32 15.47 5.52
C ILE A 170 -14.85 16.89 5.86
N SER A 171 -15.98 17.30 5.28
CA SER A 171 -16.61 18.61 5.56
C SER A 171 -18.12 18.49 5.63
N GLN A 172 -18.73 19.39 6.42
CA GLN A 172 -20.18 19.40 6.59
C GLN A 172 -20.94 20.04 5.41
N ASN A 173 -20.27 20.83 4.58
CA ASN A 173 -20.88 21.50 3.45
C ASN A 173 -20.89 20.63 2.18
N LYS A 174 -22.10 20.43 1.63
CA LYS A 174 -22.46 19.84 0.32
C LYS A 174 -21.84 18.47 0.01
N GLY A 175 -22.65 17.41 0.12
CA GLY A 175 -22.60 16.19 -0.70
C GLY A 175 -21.24 15.61 -1.12
N ASN A 176 -20.22 15.73 -0.27
CA ASN A 176 -18.85 15.32 -0.55
C ASN A 176 -18.42 14.26 0.46
N GLY A 177 -18.16 13.05 -0.05
CA GLY A 177 -17.81 11.89 0.78
C GLY A 177 -19.04 11.14 1.31
N ASP A 178 -18.81 10.27 2.28
CA ASP A 178 -19.75 9.22 2.67
C ASP A 178 -20.19 8.33 1.50
N VAL A 179 -19.20 7.75 0.83
CA VAL A 179 -19.38 6.88 -0.33
C VAL A 179 -18.59 5.59 -0.13
N LEU A 180 -19.23 4.45 -0.33
CA LEU A 180 -18.58 3.14 -0.38
C LEU A 180 -18.38 2.74 -1.84
N LEU A 181 -17.14 2.53 -2.28
CA LEU A 181 -16.83 1.95 -3.59
C LEU A 181 -16.53 0.47 -3.44
N VAL A 182 -17.17 -0.39 -4.22
CA VAL A 182 -17.02 -1.83 -4.20
C VAL A 182 -16.44 -2.33 -5.53
N PHE A 183 -15.46 -3.22 -5.44
CA PHE A 183 -14.75 -3.77 -6.59
C PHE A 183 -14.22 -5.16 -6.28
N VAL A 184 -13.97 -5.94 -7.33
CA VAL A 184 -13.30 -7.24 -7.23
C VAL A 184 -11.91 -7.13 -7.81
N ARG A 185 -10.94 -7.80 -7.19
CA ARG A 185 -9.60 -8.00 -7.71
C ARG A 185 -9.38 -9.48 -7.95
N PHE A 186 -8.79 -9.84 -9.09
CA PHE A 186 -8.39 -11.21 -9.39
C PHE A 186 -7.05 -11.26 -10.11
N ASP A 187 -6.18 -12.15 -9.63
CA ASP A 187 -4.85 -12.37 -10.17
C ASP A 187 -4.94 -13.01 -11.57
N LEU A 188 -4.04 -12.58 -12.44
CA LEU A 188 -3.92 -13.09 -13.82
C LEU A 188 -2.84 -14.19 -13.95
N ASN A 189 -2.20 -14.54 -12.82
CA ASN A 189 -1.04 -15.41 -12.75
C ASN A 189 -1.28 -16.59 -11.78
#